data_AF-A0A510IGZ6-F1
#
_entry.id   AF-A0A510IGZ6-F1
#
_cell.length_a   1.000
_cell.length_b   1.000
_cell.length_c   1.000
_cell.angle_alpha   90.00
_cell.angle_beta   90.00
_cell.angle_gamma   90.00
#
_symmetry.space_group_name_H-M   'P 1'
#
loop_
_entity.id
_entity.type
_entity.pdbx_description
1 polymer ?
#
loop_
_entity_poly.entity_id
_entity_poly.type
_entity_poly.pdbx_seq_one_letter_code
_entity_poly.pdbx_strand_id
1 'polypeptide(L)'
;MASPTSQLIQTFVKTIAVDIKLYQELLRLLQEQASIYLTFDSEALNSNIAKQMPILNQLGTHATERSLCMRKLHLPTNEQSVQRIFNALPAKLNVQARAQWNTLEGLIKQCQTFNQRNGQSSAAFHELMSQLKHPVQHTYEEHTF
;
A
#
# COMPACT_ATOMS: atom_id res chain seq x y z
N MET A 1 21.83 -10.26 -28.50
CA MET A 1 20.49 -10.27 -27.90
C MET A 1 20.62 -10.58 -26.41
N ALA A 2 19.83 -9.97 -25.53
CA ALA A 2 19.88 -10.28 -24.09
C ALA A 2 19.38 -11.72 -23.84
N SER A 3 19.99 -12.44 -22.89
CA SER A 3 19.55 -13.80 -22.56
C SER A 3 18.15 -13.79 -21.92
N PRO A 4 17.36 -14.86 -22.03
CA PRO A 4 16.06 -14.96 -21.36
C PRO A 4 16.15 -14.69 -19.85
N THR A 5 17.22 -15.17 -19.20
CA THR A 5 17.54 -14.90 -17.80
C THR A 5 17.74 -13.41 -17.53
N SER A 6 18.52 -12.73 -18.37
CA SER A 6 18.76 -11.28 -18.23
C SER A 6 17.46 -10.49 -18.37
N GLN A 7 16.57 -10.89 -19.27
CA GLN A 7 15.27 -10.23 -19.45
C GLN A 7 14.39 -10.37 -18.20
N LEU A 8 14.33 -11.57 -17.60
CA LEU A 8 13.57 -11.81 -16.36
C LEU A 8 14.10 -10.96 -15.19
N ILE A 9 15.42 -10.85 -15.05
CA ILE A 9 16.06 -10.00 -14.03
C ILE A 9 15.75 -8.52 -14.28
N GLN A 10 15.83 -8.06 -15.54
CA GLN A 10 15.49 -6.69 -15.89
C GLN A 10 14.03 -6.35 -15.61
N THR A 11 13.11 -7.25 -15.96
CA THR A 11 11.68 -7.10 -15.64
C THR A 11 11.48 -7.00 -14.13
N PHE A 12 12.07 -7.92 -13.35
CA PHE A 12 11.99 -7.88 -11.88
C PHE A 12 12.44 -6.53 -11.33
N VAL A 13 13.62 -6.04 -11.72
CA VAL A 13 14.18 -4.77 -11.22
C VAL A 13 13.37 -3.56 -11.66
N LYS A 14 12.86 -3.53 -12.89
CA LYS A 14 12.04 -2.42 -13.40
C LYS A 14 10.79 -2.19 -12.57
N THR A 15 10.12 -3.26 -12.14
CA THR A 15 8.90 -3.12 -11.30
C THR A 15 9.18 -2.46 -9.95
N ILE A 16 10.37 -2.65 -9.36
CA ILE A 16 10.74 -2.05 -8.05
C ILE A 16 10.70 -0.53 -8.13
N ALA A 17 11.30 0.05 -9.17
CA ALA A 17 11.37 1.49 -9.33
C ALA A 17 9.98 2.13 -9.53
N VAL A 18 9.06 1.40 -10.19
CA VAL A 18 7.67 1.84 -10.35
C VAL A 18 6.91 1.72 -9.03
N ASP A 19 7.07 0.61 -8.31
CA ASP A 19 6.40 0.39 -7.02
C ASP A 19 6.79 1.42 -5.97
N ILE A 20 8.04 1.88 -5.96
CA ILE A 20 8.45 2.98 -5.06
C ILE A 20 7.58 4.21 -5.26
N LYS A 21 7.34 4.62 -6.52
CA LYS A 21 6.51 5.79 -6.82
C LYS A 21 5.05 5.56 -6.42
N LEU A 22 4.53 4.37 -6.72
CA LEU A 22 3.17 3.97 -6.36
C LEU A 22 2.95 3.96 -4.85
N TYR A 23 3.89 3.41 -4.08
CA TYR A 23 3.81 3.43 -2.62
C TYR A 23 4.01 4.83 -2.02
N GLN A 24 4.81 5.70 -2.63
CA GLN A 24 4.90 7.10 -2.21
C GLN A 24 3.56 7.83 -2.40
N GLU A 25 2.90 7.61 -3.53
CA GLU A 25 1.56 8.16 -3.78
C GLU A 25 0.52 7.58 -2.84
N LEU A 26 0.53 6.26 -2.63
CA LEU A 26 -0.36 5.59 -1.69
C LEU A 26 -0.16 6.11 -0.26
N LEU A 27 1.09 6.30 0.17
CA LEU A 27 1.39 6.84 1.49
C LEU A 27 0.79 8.23 1.68
N ARG A 28 0.89 9.10 0.66
CA ARG A 28 0.27 10.43 0.68
C ARG A 28 -1.25 10.33 0.82
N LEU A 29 -1.90 9.45 0.06
CA LEU A 29 -3.35 9.25 0.13
C LEU A 29 -3.79 8.72 1.49
N LEU A 30 -3.04 7.77 2.07
CA LEU A 30 -3.31 7.23 3.40
C LEU A 30 -3.14 8.28 4.50
N GLN A 31 -2.15 9.17 4.39
CA GLN A 31 -1.96 10.30 5.30
C GLN A 31 -3.11 11.30 5.20
N GLU A 32 -3.55 11.63 3.98
CA GLU A 32 -4.69 12.50 3.72
C GLU A 32 -6.00 11.90 4.27
N GLN A 33 -6.22 10.59 4.10
CA GLN A 33 -7.39 9.88 4.60
C GLN A 33 -7.58 10.02 6.11
N ALA A 34 -6.49 10.04 6.91
CA ALA A 34 -6.57 10.25 8.35
C ALA A 34 -7.21 11.60 8.71
N SER A 35 -6.88 12.67 7.97
CA SER A 35 -7.50 13.99 8.17
C SER A 35 -8.96 14.03 7.76
N ILE A 36 -9.35 13.29 6.72
CA ILE A 36 -10.74 13.23 6.24
C ILE A 36 -11.66 12.57 7.28
N TYR A 37 -11.17 11.54 7.99
CA TYR A 37 -11.94 10.94 9.09
C TYR A 37 -12.28 11.93 10.20
N LEU A 38 -11.47 12.98 10.41
CA LEU A 38 -11.72 14.02 11.41
C LEU A 38 -12.76 15.05 10.96
N THR A 39 -12.91 15.27 9.65
CA THR A 39 -13.87 16.23 9.08
C THR A 39 -15.23 15.61 8.77
N PHE A 40 -15.35 14.28 8.93
CA PHE A 40 -16.58 13.52 8.63
C PHE A 40 -17.05 13.69 7.17
N ASP A 41 -16.15 14.06 6.26
CA ASP A 41 -16.47 14.32 4.85
C ASP A 41 -16.48 13.01 4.04
N SER A 42 -17.69 12.47 3.87
CA SER A 42 -17.90 11.19 3.18
C SER A 42 -17.59 11.26 1.68
N GLU A 43 -17.76 12.41 1.04
CA GLU A 43 -17.47 12.58 -0.39
C GLU A 43 -15.95 12.61 -0.61
N ALA A 44 -15.23 13.38 0.21
CA ALA A 44 -13.77 13.40 0.20
C ALA A 44 -13.20 12.00 0.50
N LEU A 45 -13.80 11.25 1.44
CA LEU A 45 -13.35 9.90 1.77
C LEU A 45 -13.52 8.94 0.58
N ASN A 46 -14.68 8.96 -0.08
CA ASN A 46 -14.93 8.15 -1.26
C ASN A 46 -13.97 8.49 -2.41
N SER A 47 -13.72 9.78 -2.64
CA SER A 47 -12.76 10.25 -3.65
C SER A 47 -11.32 9.79 -3.32
N ASN A 48 -10.92 9.87 -2.06
CA ASN A 48 -9.61 9.40 -1.60
C ASN A 48 -9.44 7.89 -1.83
N ILE A 49 -10.42 7.07 -1.41
CA ILE A 49 -10.40 5.61 -1.59
C ILE A 49 -10.39 5.25 -3.09
N ALA A 50 -11.16 5.94 -3.92
CA ALA A 50 -11.19 5.71 -5.36
C ALA A 50 -9.82 5.92 -6.02
N LYS A 51 -9.01 6.88 -5.52
CA LYS A 51 -7.64 7.12 -5.99
C LYS A 51 -6.66 6.02 -5.56
N GLN A 52 -6.90 5.35 -4.42
CA GLN A 52 -6.04 4.26 -3.94
C GLN A 52 -6.20 2.98 -4.76
N MET A 53 -7.43 2.67 -5.22
CA MET A 53 -7.74 1.43 -5.95
C MET A 53 -6.84 1.14 -7.17
N PRO A 54 -6.63 2.07 -8.13
CA PRO A 54 -5.75 1.80 -9.27
C PRO A 54 -4.31 1.54 -8.85
N ILE A 55 -3.82 2.23 -7.81
CA ILE A 55 -2.47 2.05 -7.28
C ILE A 55 -2.32 0.63 -6.70
N LEU A 56 -3.27 0.20 -5.86
CA LEU A 56 -3.27 -1.14 -5.26
C LEU A 56 -3.34 -2.24 -6.31
N ASN A 57 -4.16 -2.07 -7.34
CA ASN A 57 -4.24 -3.02 -8.46
C ASN A 57 -2.89 -3.15 -9.17
N GLN A 58 -2.23 -2.04 -9.47
CA GLN A 58 -0.94 -2.06 -10.15
C GLN A 58 0.17 -2.68 -9.28
N LEU A 59 0.21 -2.36 -7.99
CA LEU A 59 1.12 -2.99 -7.02
C LEU A 59 0.91 -4.51 -6.96
N GLY A 60 -0.33 -4.97 -6.98
CA GLY A 60 -0.68 -6.40 -7.03
C GLY A 60 -0.20 -7.08 -8.32
N THR A 61 -0.36 -6.42 -9.47
CA THR A 61 0.17 -6.90 -10.76
C THR A 61 1.70 -7.03 -10.71
N HIS A 62 2.42 -6.02 -10.25
CA HIS A 62 3.87 -6.05 -10.17
C HIS A 62 4.40 -7.10 -9.17
N ALA A 63 3.72 -7.29 -8.03
CA ALA A 63 4.07 -8.37 -7.08
C ALA A 63 3.91 -9.76 -7.72
N THR A 64 2.86 -9.95 -8.51
CA THR A 64 2.62 -11.18 -9.29
C THR A 64 3.70 -11.36 -10.35
N GLU A 65 4.06 -10.30 -11.08
CA GLU A 65 5.10 -10.32 -12.11
C GLU A 65 6.48 -10.65 -11.53
N ARG A 66 6.87 -10.04 -10.41
CA ARG A 66 8.12 -10.39 -9.70
C ARG A 66 8.13 -11.85 -9.27
N SER A 67 7.02 -12.34 -8.73
CA SER A 67 6.90 -13.74 -8.32
C SER A 67 7.01 -14.70 -9.52
N LEU A 68 6.43 -14.34 -10.66
CA LEU A 68 6.57 -15.10 -11.92
C LEU A 68 8.02 -15.09 -12.42
N CYS A 69 8.72 -13.97 -12.35
CA CYS A 69 10.14 -13.89 -12.71
C CYS A 69 10.99 -14.82 -11.83
N MET A 70 10.79 -14.80 -10.51
CA MET A 70 11.50 -15.69 -9.58
C MET A 70 11.23 -17.16 -9.90
N ARG A 71 9.97 -17.54 -10.13
CA ARG A 71 9.61 -18.91 -10.50
C ARG A 71 10.26 -19.36 -11.82
N LYS A 72 10.26 -18.50 -12.84
CA LYS A 72 10.91 -18.79 -14.14
C LYS A 72 12.44 -18.88 -14.03
N LEU A 73 13.03 -18.29 -13.00
CA LEU A 73 14.44 -18.42 -12.65
C LEU A 73 14.72 -19.63 -11.74
N HIS A 74 13.72 -20.48 -11.47
CA HIS A 74 13.80 -21.59 -10.51
C HIS A 74 14.21 -21.17 -9.10
N LEU A 75 13.81 -19.97 -8.69
CA LEU A 75 14.07 -19.41 -7.37
C LEU A 75 12.80 -19.42 -6.50
N PRO A 76 12.89 -19.78 -5.21
CA PRO A 76 11.77 -19.60 -4.28
C PRO A 76 11.47 -18.11 -4.08
N THR A 77 10.21 -17.76 -3.83
CA THR A 77 9.79 -16.37 -3.60
C THR A 77 10.10 -15.93 -2.17
N ASN A 78 11.37 -15.72 -1.88
CA ASN A 78 11.87 -15.28 -0.57
C ASN A 78 12.99 -14.23 -0.71
N GLU A 79 13.35 -13.61 0.41
CA GLU A 79 14.37 -12.55 0.45
C GLU A 79 15.73 -13.04 -0.07
N GLN A 80 16.15 -14.26 0.28
CA GLN A 80 17.42 -14.83 -0.19
C GLN A 80 17.50 -14.90 -1.72
N SER A 81 16.39 -15.25 -2.39
CA SER A 81 16.32 -15.26 -3.85
C SER A 81 16.35 -13.86 -4.46
N VAL A 82 15.80 -12.85 -3.79
CA VAL A 82 15.96 -11.45 -4.21
C VAL A 82 17.45 -11.06 -4.17
N GLN A 83 18.18 -11.47 -3.13
CA GLN A 83 19.62 -11.24 -3.04
C GLN A 83 20.40 -11.93 -4.17
N ARG A 84 20.00 -13.16 -4.54
CA ARG A 84 20.59 -13.88 -5.68
C ARG A 84 20.36 -13.15 -7.01
N ILE A 85 19.16 -12.62 -7.23
CA ILE A 85 18.84 -11.80 -8.41
C ILE A 85 19.75 -10.58 -8.47
N PHE A 86 19.92 -9.86 -7.36
CA PHE A 86 20.77 -8.68 -7.34
C PHE A 86 22.25 -9.02 -7.55
N ASN A 87 22.74 -10.13 -7.02
CA ASN A 87 24.12 -10.59 -7.24
C ASN A 87 24.44 -10.92 -8.70
N ALA A 88 23.43 -11.20 -9.52
CA ALA A 88 23.59 -11.39 -10.96
C ALA A 88 23.64 -10.06 -11.75
N LEU A 89 23.45 -8.91 -11.10
CA LEU A 89 23.54 -7.59 -11.73
C LEU A 89 24.99 -7.06 -11.75
N PRO A 90 25.34 -6.25 -12.76
CA PRO A 90 26.58 -5.45 -12.73
C PRO A 90 26.66 -4.58 -11.47
N ALA A 91 27.87 -4.35 -10.96
CA ALA A 91 28.11 -3.70 -9.66
C ALA A 91 27.29 -2.42 -9.42
N LYS A 92 27.24 -1.50 -10.39
CA LYS A 92 26.47 -0.26 -10.29
C LYS A 92 24.95 -0.51 -10.14
N LEU A 93 24.41 -1.44 -10.93
CA LEU A 93 22.99 -1.81 -10.89
C LEU A 93 22.63 -2.60 -9.64
N ASN A 94 23.56 -3.43 -9.14
CA ASN A 94 23.40 -4.15 -7.87
C ASN A 94 23.20 -3.18 -6.70
N VAL A 95 24.10 -2.19 -6.55
CA VAL A 95 24.01 -1.19 -5.48
C VAL A 95 22.70 -0.41 -5.57
N GLN A 96 22.32 0.03 -6.78
CA GLN A 96 21.07 0.75 -6.99
C GLN A 96 19.84 -0.11 -6.66
N ALA A 97 19.78 -1.35 -7.14
CA ALA A 97 18.65 -2.24 -6.92
C ALA A 97 18.44 -2.55 -5.43
N ARG A 98 19.54 -2.75 -4.67
CA ARG A 98 19.50 -2.96 -3.21
C ARG A 98 18.97 -1.73 -2.47
N ALA A 99 19.46 -0.53 -2.81
CA ALA A 99 18.97 0.71 -2.21
C ALA A 99 17.47 0.92 -2.49
N GLN A 100 17.04 0.65 -3.73
CA GLN A 100 15.63 0.72 -4.12
C GLN A 100 14.78 -0.32 -3.38
N TRP A 101 15.26 -1.55 -3.24
CA TRP A 101 14.57 -2.60 -2.50
C TRP A 101 14.35 -2.22 -1.02
N ASN A 102 15.40 -1.75 -0.35
CA ASN A 102 15.29 -1.29 1.04
C ASN A 102 14.30 -0.12 1.17
N THR A 103 14.30 0.80 0.20
CA THR A 103 13.34 1.92 0.15
C THR A 103 11.91 1.41 0.01
N LEU A 104 11.68 0.45 -0.90
CA LEU A 104 10.38 -0.17 -1.13
C LEU A 104 9.86 -0.86 0.13
N GLU A 105 10.69 -1.66 0.81
CA GLU A 105 10.32 -2.31 2.07
C GLU A 105 9.94 -1.31 3.17
N GLY A 106 10.69 -0.20 3.27
CA GLY A 106 10.38 0.88 4.19
C GLY A 106 9.04 1.57 3.88
N LEU A 107 8.75 1.81 2.61
CA LEU A 107 7.48 2.40 2.18
C LEU A 107 6.28 1.47 2.43
N ILE A 108 6.44 0.17 2.18
CA ILE A 108 5.41 -0.84 2.46
C ILE A 108 5.03 -0.82 3.95
N LYS A 109 6.03 -0.86 4.84
CA LYS A 109 5.82 -0.82 6.30
C LYS A 109 5.11 0.47 6.75
N GLN A 110 5.47 1.61 6.16
CA GLN A 110 4.82 2.88 6.44
C GLN A 110 3.35 2.87 6.00
N CYS A 111 3.06 2.41 4.77
CA CYS A 111 1.70 2.29 4.28
C CYS A 111 0.86 1.36 5.16
N GLN A 112 1.40 0.21 5.59
CA GLN A 112 0.73 -0.70 6.51
C GLN A 112 0.39 -0.01 7.85
N THR A 113 1.33 0.76 8.39
CA THR A 113 1.13 1.51 9.64
C THR A 113 0.01 2.55 9.51
N PHE A 114 0.02 3.34 8.44
CA PHE A 114 -1.04 4.34 8.21
C PHE A 114 -2.39 3.68 7.90
N ASN A 115 -2.41 2.60 7.11
CA ASN A 115 -3.64 1.86 6.85
C ASN A 115 -4.25 1.29 8.14
N GLN A 116 -3.44 0.78 9.08
CA GLN A 116 -3.91 0.33 10.38
C GLN A 116 -4.53 1.47 11.20
N ARG A 117 -3.88 2.64 11.23
CA ARG A 117 -4.41 3.85 11.90
C ARG A 117 -5.71 4.34 11.26
N ASN A 118 -5.80 4.31 9.94
CA ASN A 118 -7.01 4.65 9.20
C ASN A 118 -8.14 3.66 9.51
N GLY A 119 -7.84 2.37 9.64
CA GLY A 119 -8.81 1.36 10.08
C GLY A 119 -9.38 1.63 11.47
N GLN A 120 -8.53 2.04 12.42
CA GLN A 120 -8.96 2.45 13.76
C GLN A 120 -9.86 3.71 13.71
N SER A 121 -9.47 4.71 12.92
CA SER A 121 -10.24 5.95 12.74
C SER A 121 -11.60 5.68 12.09
N SER A 122 -11.63 4.77 11.11
CA SER A 122 -12.86 4.34 10.45
C SER A 122 -13.82 3.64 11.41
N ALA A 123 -13.31 2.76 12.28
CA ALA A 123 -14.12 2.08 13.28
C ALA A 123 -14.73 3.07 14.28
N ALA A 124 -13.93 4.01 14.80
CA ALA A 124 -14.41 5.05 15.71
C ALA A 124 -15.47 5.95 15.06
N PHE A 125 -15.26 6.33 13.79
CA PHE A 125 -16.25 7.08 13.00
C PHE A 125 -17.57 6.31 12.87
N HIS A 126 -17.52 5.01 12.52
CA HIS A 126 -18.72 4.18 12.40
C HIS A 126 -19.48 4.04 13.73
N GLU A 127 -18.75 3.89 14.84
CA GLU A 127 -19.35 3.83 16.18
C GLU A 127 -20.09 5.13 16.54
N LEU A 128 -19.45 6.29 16.33
CA LEU A 128 -20.07 7.59 16.57
C LEU A 128 -21.33 7.79 15.69
N MET A 129 -21.25 7.44 14.41
CA MET A 129 -22.40 7.52 13.51
C MET A 129 -23.53 6.57 13.90
N SER A 130 -23.22 5.41 14.49
CA SER A 130 -24.22 4.47 15.00
C SER A 130 -24.93 5.03 16.23
N GLN A 131 -24.19 5.62 17.17
CA GLN A 131 -24.75 6.27 18.35
C GLN A 131 -25.68 7.44 17.99
N LEU A 132 -25.36 8.24 16.96
CA LEU A 132 -26.24 9.32 16.49
C LEU A 132 -27.53 8.80 15.85
N LYS A 133 -27.49 7.64 15.18
CA LYS A 133 -28.67 7.04 14.52
C LYS A 133 -29.59 6.30 15.50
N HIS A 134 -29.08 5.94 16.66
CA HIS A 134 -29.86 5.41 17.78
C HIS A 134 -29.98 6.50 18.83
N PRO A 135 -30.92 7.46 18.70
CA PRO A 135 -31.09 8.46 19.73
C PRO A 135 -31.31 7.72 21.05
N VAL A 136 -30.40 7.93 21.99
CA VAL A 136 -30.56 7.51 23.37
C VAL A 136 -31.98 7.95 23.76
N GLN A 137 -32.79 7.05 24.31
CA GLN A 137 -34.17 7.28 24.77
C GLN A 137 -34.24 8.25 25.96
N HIS A 138 -33.41 9.29 25.97
CA HIS A 138 -33.46 10.42 26.88
C HIS A 138 -33.84 11.67 26.07
N THR A 139 -34.87 11.55 25.23
CA THR A 139 -35.61 12.70 24.76
C THR A 139 -36.37 13.23 25.97
N TYR A 140 -36.06 14.46 26.37
CA TYR A 140 -36.66 15.22 27.47
C TYR A 140 -38.05 14.71 27.87
N GLU A 141 -38.16 14.09 29.04
CA GLU A 141 -39.46 13.92 29.68
C GLU A 141 -39.96 15.34 30.00
N GLU A 142 -40.87 15.86 29.18
CA GLU A 142 -41.69 17.00 29.59
C GLU A 142 -42.50 16.55 30.80
N HIS A 143 -42.02 16.89 32.00
CA HIS A 143 -42.82 16.85 33.21
C HIS A 143 -43.84 17.98 33.14
N THR A 144 -45.00 17.68 32.57
CA THR A 144 -46.17 18.56 32.64
C THR A 144 -46.89 18.32 33.97
N PHE A 145 -46.98 19.38 34.79
CA PHE A 145 -47.75 19.44 36.04
C PHE A 145 -49.26 19.46 35.80
#